data_AF-A0A8J2L4G3-F1
#
_entry.id   AF-A0A8J2L4G3-F1
#
_cell.length_a   1.000
_cell.length_b   1.000
_cell.length_c   1.000
_cell.angle_alpha   90.00
_cell.angle_beta   90.00
_cell.angle_gamma   90.00
#
_symmetry.space_group_name_H-M   'P 1'
#
loop_
_entity.id
_entity.type
_entity.pdbx_description
1 polymer ?
#
loop_
_entity_poly.entity_id
_entity_poly.type
_entity_poly.pdbx_seq_one_letter_code
_entity_poly.pdbx_strand_id
1 'polypeptide(L)' 'MISLTAFLLSSVICFSIYYLFFKKDGKTYPKGPRGLPILGNVLQLRGRQHKQMTEWTKEYGPIFQIYFGSKR' A
#
# COMPACT_ATOMS: atom_id res chain seq x y z
N MET A 1 16.51 7.77 31.71
CA MET A 1 15.50 6.71 31.44
C MET A 1 14.55 7.10 30.30
N ILE A 2 13.92 8.28 30.34
CA ILE A 2 12.98 8.76 29.30
C ILE A 2 13.58 8.83 27.88
N SER A 3 14.85 9.21 27.74
CA SER A 3 15.51 9.29 26.43
C SER A 3 15.70 7.92 25.76
N LEU A 4 15.96 6.88 26.56
CA LEU A 4 16.13 5.51 26.07
C LEU A 4 14.79 4.92 25.62
N THR A 5 13.72 5.12 26.40
CA THR A 5 12.38 4.66 26.04
C THR A 5 11.85 5.35 24.79
N ALA A 6 12.13 6.65 24.60
CA ALA A 6 11.75 7.38 23.40
C ALA A 6 12.46 6.84 22.14
N PHE A 7 13.76 6.52 22.27
CA PHE A 7 14.54 5.94 21.17
C PHE A 7 14.02 4.55 20.76
N LEU A 8 13.67 3.72 21.75
CA LEU A 8 13.10 2.39 21.51
C LEU A 8 11.73 2.48 20.83
N LEU A 9 10.84 3.37 21.29
CA LEU A 9 9.54 3.59 20.63
C LEU A 9 9.71 4.06 19.18
N SER A 10 10.58 5.03 18.95
CA SER A 10 10.86 5.54 17.60
C SER A 10 11.36 4.43 16.67
N SER A 11 12.29 3.60 17.15
CA SER A 11 12.81 2.46 16.39
C SER A 11 11.70 1.47 16.01
N VAL A 12 10.83 1.10 16.96
CA VAL A 12 9.70 0.20 16.71
C VAL A 12 8.72 0.78 15.69
N ILE A 13 8.39 2.07 15.81
CA ILE A 13 7.49 2.74 14.87
C ILE A 13 8.10 2.78 13.46
N CYS A 14 9.38 3.19 13.34
CA CYS A 14 10.09 3.21 12.07
C CYS A 14 10.18 1.82 11.44
N PHE A 15 10.48 0.79 12.23
CA PHE A 15 10.54 -0.59 11.76
C PHE A 15 9.17 -1.09 11.30
N SER A 16 8.10 -0.75 12.04
CA SER A 16 6.73 -1.13 11.68
C SER A 16 6.29 -0.45 10.37
N ILE A 17 6.63 0.83 10.17
CA ILE A 17 6.38 1.53 8.90
C ILE A 17 7.20 0.89 7.77
N TYR A 18 8.47 0.62 8.01
CA TYR A 18 9.33 -0.04 7.01
C TYR A 18 8.75 -1.39 6.59
N TYR A 19 8.37 -2.25 7.54
CA TYR A 19 7.76 -3.54 7.23
C TYR A 19 6.45 -3.41 6.47
N LEU A 20 5.62 -2.43 6.82
CA LEU A 20 4.35 -2.18 6.15
C LEU A 20 4.54 -1.70 4.70
N PHE A 21 5.54 -0.86 4.41
CA PHE A 21 5.78 -0.32 3.07
C PHE A 21 6.67 -1.20 2.18
N PHE A 22 7.62 -1.92 2.75
CA PHE A 22 8.64 -2.68 2.00
C PHE A 22 8.36 -4.18 1.91
N LYS A 23 7.33 -4.70 2.59
CA LYS A 23 6.91 -6.10 2.41
C LYS A 23 6.39 -6.30 1.00
N LYS A 24 7.27 -6.78 0.12
CA LYS A 24 6.91 -7.28 -1.22
C LYS A 24 6.32 -8.67 -1.08
N ASP A 25 5.12 -8.85 -1.57
CA ASP A 25 4.56 -10.17 -1.76
C ASP A 25 5.28 -10.84 -2.93
N GLY A 26 6.02 -11.92 -2.66
CA GLY A 26 6.85 -12.67 -3.62
C GLY A 26 6.08 -13.41 -4.71
N LYS A 27 4.85 -13.01 -5.01
CA LYS A 27 4.02 -13.61 -6.05
C LYS A 27 4.08 -12.72 -7.29
N THR A 28 4.41 -13.33 -8.44
CA THR A 28 4.48 -12.66 -9.74
C THR A 28 3.08 -12.34 -10.24
N TYR A 29 2.51 -11.24 -9.76
CA TYR A 29 1.27 -10.67 -10.28
C TYR A 29 1.57 -9.55 -11.26
N PRO A 30 0.63 -9.24 -12.17
CA PRO A 30 0.73 -8.04 -13.00
C PRO A 30 0.96 -6.82 -12.11
N LYS A 31 1.85 -5.93 -12.56
CA LYS A 31 2.14 -4.68 -11.85
C LYS A 31 0.83 -3.88 -11.77
N GLY A 32 0.44 -3.52 -10.56
CA GLY A 32 -0.74 -2.69 -10.30
C GLY A 32 -0.39 -1.50 -9.40
N PRO A 33 -1.30 -0.54 -9.28
CA PRO A 33 -1.11 0.65 -8.46
C PRO A 33 -0.83 0.27 -7.00
N ARG A 34 0.22 0.85 -6.41
CA ARG A 34 0.60 0.57 -5.01
C ARG A 34 -0.48 1.10 -4.06
N GLY A 35 -1.10 0.19 -3.31
CA GLY A 35 -2.03 0.51 -2.24
C GLY A 35 -1.33 0.86 -0.93
N LEU A 36 -2.05 1.54 -0.04
CA LEU A 36 -1.58 1.85 1.30
C LEU A 36 -1.53 0.59 2.18
N PRO A 37 -0.62 0.52 3.17
CA PRO A 37 -0.32 -0.69 3.94
C PRO A 37 -1.45 -1.30 4.79
N ILE A 38 -2.64 -0.68 4.86
CA ILE A 38 -3.81 -1.17 5.60
C ILE A 38 -5.09 -0.95 4.79
N LEU A 39 -5.23 0.21 4.15
CA LEU A 39 -6.40 0.60 3.37
C LEU A 39 -6.35 0.13 1.92
N GLY A 40 -5.19 -0.30 1.42
CA GLY A 40 -4.99 -0.59 0.01
C GLY A 40 -5.23 0.66 -0.86
N ASN A 41 -5.87 0.48 -2.01
CA ASN A 41 -6.20 1.50 -2.99
C ASN A 41 -7.57 2.17 -2.72
N VAL A 42 -8.24 1.87 -1.59
CA VAL A 42 -9.59 2.39 -1.28
C VAL A 42 -9.65 3.92 -1.27
N LEU A 43 -8.62 4.58 -0.73
CA LEU A 43 -8.55 6.05 -0.71
C LEU A 43 -8.41 6.64 -2.12
N GLN A 44 -7.71 5.97 -3.03
CA GLN A 44 -7.58 6.39 -4.42
C GLN A 44 -8.90 6.21 -5.19
N LEU A 45 -9.76 5.31 -4.73
CA LEU A 45 -11.05 4.99 -5.34
C LEU A 45 -12.23 5.80 -4.76
N ARG A 46 -12.05 6.55 -3.66
CA ARG A 46 -13.14 7.11 -2.82
C ARG A 46 -13.98 8.26 -3.43
N GLY A 47 -14.10 8.36 -4.75
CA GLY A 47 -15.00 9.35 -5.37
C GLY A 47 -15.03 9.36 -6.90
N ARG A 48 -14.04 8.74 -7.55
CA ARG A 48 -13.97 8.66 -9.02
C ARG A 48 -13.48 7.27 -9.47
N GLN A 49 -14.05 6.20 -8.92
CA GLN A 49 -13.64 4.81 -9.21
C GLN A 49 -13.50 4.56 -10.71
N HIS A 50 -14.53 4.92 -11.48
CA HIS A 50 -14.58 4.65 -12.92
C HIS A 50 -13.48 5.39 -13.71
N LYS A 51 -13.18 6.65 -13.35
CA LYS A 51 -12.09 7.40 -13.99
C LYS A 51 -10.73 6.83 -13.61
N GLN A 52 -10.53 6.55 -12.31
CA GLN A 52 -9.28 5.98 -11.81
C GLN A 52 -8.98 4.61 -12.41
N MET A 53 -9.99 3.74 -12.52
CA MET A 53 -9.86 2.44 -13.19
C MET A 53 -9.50 2.60 -14.66
N THR A 54 -10.12 3.56 -15.37
CA THR A 54 -9.81 3.81 -16.79
C THR A 54 -8.38 4.30 -16.97
N GLU A 55 -7.89 5.17 -16.08
CA GLU A 55 -6.49 5.62 -16.06
C GLU A 55 -5.53 4.45 -15.79
N TRP A 56 -5.84 3.59 -14.81
CA TRP A 56 -5.03 2.42 -14.52
C TRP A 56 -5.06 1.38 -15.64
N THR A 57 -6.17 1.21 -16.35
CA THR A 57 -6.20 0.37 -17.56
C THR A 57 -5.24 0.87 -18.64
N LYS A 58 -5.07 2.19 -18.77
CA LYS A 58 -4.09 2.78 -19.71
C LYS A 58 -2.65 2.63 -19.25
N GLU A 59 -2.39 2.72 -17.95
CA GLU A 59 -1.04 2.68 -17.38
C GLU A 59 -0.51 1.25 -17.18
N TYR A 60 -1.34 0.35 -16.66
CA TYR A 60 -0.97 -1.02 -16.30
C TYR A 60 -1.50 -2.08 -17.27
N GLY A 61 -2.43 -1.71 -18.17
CA GLY A 61 -3.05 -2.59 -19.15
C GLY A 61 -4.40 -3.16 -18.70
N PRO A 62 -4.98 -4.09 -19.47
CA PRO A 62 -6.32 -4.62 -19.22
C PRO A 62 -6.44 -5.46 -17.94
N ILE A 63 -5.33 -5.95 -17.39
CA ILE A 63 -5.28 -6.78 -16.18
C ILE A 63 -4.27 -6.19 -15.21
N PHE A 64 -4.74 -5.70 -14.07
CA PHE A 64 -3.93 -5.18 -12.97
C PHE A 64 -4.52 -5.56 -11.62
N GLN A 65 -3.68 -5.57 -10.59
CA GLN A 65 -4.11 -5.84 -9.21
C GLN A 65 -4.49 -4.55 -8.49
N ILE A 66 -5.54 -4.60 -7.67
CA ILE A 66 -5.96 -3.53 -6.77
C ILE A 66 -6.18 -4.12 -5.39
N TYR A 67 -5.80 -3.39 -4.35
CA TYR A 67 -5.95 -3.82 -2.97
C TYR A 67 -7.15 -3.11 -2.36
N PHE A 68 -8.11 -3.87 -1.81
CA PHE A 68 -9.20 -3.33 -1.01
C PHE A 68 -8.93 -3.63 0.46
N GLY A 69 -8.32 -2.68 1.17
CA GLY A 69 -7.86 -2.91 2.53
C GLY A 69 -6.70 -3.91 2.60
N SER A 70 -6.79 -4.85 3.54
CA SER A 70 -5.85 -5.98 3.65
C SER A 70 -6.15 -7.13 2.67
N LYS A 71 -7.20 -7.02 1.84
CA LYS A 71 -7.54 -8.02 0.84
C LYS A 71 -7.06 -7.57 -0.54
N ARG A 72 -6.49 -8.54 -1.26
CA ARG A 72 -6.16 -8.42 -2.68
C ARG A 72 -7.39 -8.69 -3.51
#